data_AF-A0A521PCG0-F1
#
_entry.id   AF-A0A521PCG0-F1
#
_cell.length_a   1.000
_cell.length_b   1.000
_cell.length_c   1.000
_cell.angle_alpha   90.00
_cell.angle_beta   90.00
_cell.angle_gamma   90.00
#
_symmetry.space_group_name_H-M   'P 1'
#
loop_
_entity.id
_entity.type
_entity.pdbx_description
1 polymer ?
#
loop_
_entity_poly.entity_id
_entity_poly.type
_entity_poly.pdbx_seq_one_letter_code
_entity_poly.pdbx_strand_id
1 'polypeptide(L)'
;MTTADPAHARALRLPRDFALIAVGLDAVLLAINLSMLLLPGTDEAAQIRRAYAQAGVWILLVASTAMSWALIGGLAWSHGRHALERLGVPRVALSGGARLRFGGVWLLVLVLNHLALTPLFYELQLMFMPGGRYAELLGGAVPRLSLGLAALLQSLVQLGVLVLGLWLAARFALRRSRSAAAEALDARAPDEVSTVPAGASPRLAVALLVGGLFASLQVWSALAVARWAGASQDGGPWALLLTWALPPVVAGALALWGGWLGTRPGLWPVRPFRAVSAAVLSFVLVQLGCIVFAFLWFALAVGAIKALQGIGAMAGFMAVLIALYAVLTVLLARGMTRRLYRRYL
;
A
#
# COMPACT_ATOMS: atom_id res chain seq x y z
N MET A 1 -22.34 32.84 -21.52
CA MET A 1 -21.42 32.46 -20.42
C MET A 1 -22.24 31.76 -19.34
N THR A 2 -22.27 30.42 -19.33
CA THR A 2 -22.93 29.67 -18.26
C THR A 2 -21.99 29.63 -17.05
N THR A 3 -22.44 30.19 -15.93
CA THR A 3 -21.72 30.11 -14.65
C THR A 3 -21.60 28.64 -14.26
N ALA A 4 -20.37 28.12 -14.17
CA ALA A 4 -20.13 26.74 -13.76
C ALA A 4 -20.71 26.53 -12.34
N ASP A 5 -21.65 25.58 -12.20
CA ASP A 5 -22.28 25.30 -10.92
C ASP A 5 -21.21 24.91 -9.86
N PRO A 6 -21.12 25.65 -8.73
CA PRO A 6 -20.12 25.41 -7.69
C PRO A 6 -20.22 24.01 -7.06
N ALA A 7 -21.38 23.34 -7.13
CA ALA A 7 -21.53 21.96 -6.67
C ALA A 7 -20.86 20.97 -7.64
N HIS A 8 -21.00 21.18 -8.96
CA HIS A 8 -20.34 20.39 -9.99
C HIS A 8 -18.82 20.54 -9.95
N ALA A 9 -18.31 21.77 -9.78
CA ALA A 9 -16.88 22.03 -9.63
C ALA A 9 -16.31 21.33 -8.39
N ARG A 10 -17.07 21.28 -7.27
CA ARG A 10 -16.68 20.55 -6.05
C ARG A 10 -16.68 19.03 -6.26
N ALA A 11 -17.66 18.49 -6.98
CA ALA A 11 -17.72 17.06 -7.29
C ALA A 11 -16.50 16.60 -8.12
N LEU A 12 -16.07 17.39 -9.11
CA LEU A 12 -14.89 17.08 -9.92
C LEU A 12 -13.57 17.09 -9.12
N ARG A 13 -13.49 17.89 -8.05
CA ARG A 13 -12.32 17.95 -7.15
C ARG A 13 -12.28 16.82 -6.13
N LEU A 14 -13.38 16.09 -5.94
CA LEU A 14 -13.52 15.05 -4.90
C LEU A 14 -12.36 14.03 -4.86
N PRO A 15 -11.84 13.49 -5.99
CA PRO A 15 -10.71 12.56 -5.94
C PRO A 15 -9.46 13.19 -5.32
N ARG A 16 -9.17 14.45 -5.67
CA ARG A 16 -8.04 15.21 -5.12
C ARG A 16 -8.27 15.48 -3.63
N ASP A 17 -9.48 15.88 -3.25
CA ASP A 17 -9.80 16.20 -1.86
C ASP A 17 -9.68 14.97 -0.95
N PHE A 18 -10.15 13.80 -1.38
CA PHE A 18 -10.00 12.57 -0.60
C PHE A 18 -8.54 12.20 -0.41
N ALA A 19 -7.71 12.31 -1.46
CA ALA A 19 -6.27 12.07 -1.35
C ALA A 19 -5.59 13.03 -0.38
N LEU A 20 -5.88 14.33 -0.49
CA LEU A 20 -5.32 15.36 0.38
C LEU A 20 -5.77 15.21 1.83
N ILE A 21 -7.03 14.87 2.08
CA ILE A 21 -7.52 14.62 3.45
C ILE A 21 -6.85 13.38 4.03
N ALA A 22 -6.73 12.30 3.25
CA ALA A 22 -6.16 11.05 3.73
C ALA A 22 -4.68 11.20 4.09
N VAL A 23 -3.89 11.82 3.20
CA VAL A 23 -2.47 12.13 3.43
C VAL A 23 -2.29 13.21 4.51
N GLY A 24 -3.13 14.25 4.49
CA GLY A 24 -3.03 15.36 5.44
C GLY A 24 -3.28 14.93 6.88
N LEU A 25 -4.28 14.07 7.13
CA LEU A 25 -4.53 13.53 8.48
C LEU A 25 -3.38 12.63 8.96
N ASP A 26 -2.80 11.83 8.08
CA ASP A 26 -1.63 11.00 8.41
C ASP A 26 -0.39 11.87 8.70
N ALA A 27 -0.18 12.94 7.93
CA ALA A 27 0.89 13.91 8.16
C ALA A 27 0.74 14.66 9.48
N VAL A 28 -0.48 15.04 9.86
CA VAL A 28 -0.76 15.66 11.17
C VAL A 28 -0.44 14.69 12.31
N LEU A 29 -0.85 13.43 12.20
CA LEU A 29 -0.52 12.42 13.22
C LEU A 29 0.99 12.17 13.32
N LEU A 30 1.70 12.13 12.20
CA LEU A 30 3.15 12.03 12.19
C LEU A 30 3.80 13.22 12.89
N ALA A 31 3.34 14.44 12.60
CA ALA A 31 3.85 15.66 13.23
C ALA A 31 3.62 15.64 14.75
N ILE A 32 2.40 15.29 15.20
CA ILE A 32 2.07 15.16 16.62
C ILE A 32 3.00 14.14 17.30
N ASN A 33 3.17 12.95 16.69
CA ASN A 33 4.04 11.91 17.23
C ASN A 33 5.51 12.36 17.32
N LEU A 34 6.05 12.96 16.26
CA LEU A 34 7.41 13.49 16.27
C LEU A 34 7.57 14.60 17.31
N SER A 35 6.60 15.51 17.45
CA SER A 35 6.65 16.55 18.47
C SER A 35 6.65 15.98 19.89
N MET A 36 5.79 15.00 20.18
CA MET A 36 5.78 14.33 21.49
C MET A 36 7.09 13.59 21.77
N LEU A 37 7.66 12.90 20.78
CA LEU A 37 8.93 12.16 20.91
C LEU A 37 10.14 13.07 21.12
N LEU A 38 10.09 14.31 20.62
CA LEU A 38 11.20 15.27 20.65
C LEU A 38 11.09 16.29 21.79
N LEU A 39 10.02 16.24 22.59
CA LEU A 39 9.79 17.18 23.68
C LEU A 39 10.94 17.11 24.71
N PRO A 40 11.61 18.24 25.01
CA PRO A 40 12.64 18.27 26.04
C PRO A 40 11.99 18.13 27.43
N GLY A 41 12.30 17.06 28.14
CA GLY A 41 11.81 16.92 29.52
C GLY A 41 12.28 15.69 30.29
N THR A 42 12.66 14.60 29.62
CA THR A 42 13.09 13.36 30.27
C THR A 42 14.40 12.82 29.68
N ASP A 43 15.14 12.02 30.46
CA ASP A 43 16.36 11.33 30.01
C ASP A 43 16.09 10.35 28.86
N GLU A 44 14.89 9.74 28.85
CA GLU A 44 14.39 8.93 27.74
C GLU A 44 14.28 9.75 26.44
N ALA A 45 13.76 10.97 26.50
CA ALA A 45 13.73 11.87 25.35
C ALA A 45 15.13 12.22 24.83
N ALA A 46 16.14 12.31 25.71
CA ALA A 46 17.53 12.49 25.28
C ALA A 46 18.08 11.27 24.54
N GLN A 47 17.76 10.06 24.98
CA GLN A 47 18.13 8.81 24.30
C GLN A 47 17.43 8.68 22.94
N ILE A 48 16.14 8.99 22.87
CA ILE A 48 15.37 9.01 21.63
C ILE A 48 15.96 10.02 20.64
N ARG A 49 16.29 11.24 21.07
CA ARG A 49 16.94 12.23 20.20
C ARG A 49 18.27 11.76 19.62
N ARG A 50 19.07 11.01 20.38
CA ARG A 50 20.32 10.41 19.88
C ARG A 50 20.06 9.33 18.83
N ALA A 51 19.01 8.51 19.00
CA ALA A 51 18.60 7.55 17.98
C ALA A 51 18.12 8.26 16.70
N TYR A 52 17.32 9.32 16.83
CA TYR A 52 16.90 10.16 15.71
C TYR A 52 18.03 10.99 15.09
N ALA A 53 19.22 11.06 15.69
CA ALA A 53 20.39 11.67 15.04
C ALA A 53 21.01 10.76 13.96
N GLN A 54 20.62 9.48 13.92
CA GLN A 54 21.16 8.50 12.97
C GLN A 54 20.49 8.64 11.59
N ALA A 55 21.32 8.66 10.54
CA ALA A 55 20.84 8.73 9.15
C ALA A 55 19.92 7.56 8.78
N GLY A 56 20.16 6.37 9.32
CA GLY A 56 19.33 5.19 9.07
C GLY A 56 17.88 5.35 9.50
N VAL A 57 17.65 6.03 10.62
CA VAL A 57 16.30 6.32 11.12
C VAL A 57 15.56 7.26 10.17
N TRP A 58 16.20 8.34 9.72
CA TRP A 58 15.57 9.31 8.80
C TRP A 58 15.33 8.74 7.40
N ILE A 59 16.29 8.01 6.83
CA ILE A 59 16.15 7.40 5.51
C ILE A 59 14.95 6.45 5.52
N LEU A 60 14.85 5.60 6.56
CA LEU A 60 13.75 4.65 6.69
C LEU A 60 12.41 5.34 6.94
N LEU A 61 12.40 6.36 7.83
CA LEU A 61 11.21 7.12 8.16
C LEU A 61 10.66 7.86 6.94
N VAL A 62 11.51 8.56 6.18
CA VAL A 62 11.09 9.33 5.00
C VAL A 62 10.63 8.39 3.89
N ALA A 63 11.39 7.32 3.59
CA ALA A 63 11.00 6.35 2.56
C ALA A 63 9.67 5.65 2.91
N SER A 64 9.51 5.24 4.17
CA SER A 64 8.26 4.67 4.69
C SER A 64 7.09 5.62 4.54
N THR A 65 7.28 6.86 4.98
CA THR A 65 6.21 7.88 5.01
C THR A 65 5.79 8.25 3.60
N ALA A 66 6.74 8.54 2.71
CA ALA A 66 6.46 8.90 1.33
C ALA A 66 5.69 7.78 0.59
N MET A 67 6.10 6.52 0.78
CA MET A 67 5.45 5.38 0.15
C MET A 67 4.07 5.06 0.75
N SER A 68 3.92 5.22 2.07
CA SER A 68 2.62 5.14 2.74
C SER A 68 1.65 6.19 2.19
N TRP A 69 2.10 7.44 2.06
CA TRP A 69 1.29 8.52 1.51
C TRP A 69 0.94 8.31 0.04
N ALA A 70 1.86 7.79 -0.77
CA ALA A 70 1.57 7.41 -2.14
C ALA A 70 0.49 6.31 -2.22
N LEU A 71 0.56 5.30 -1.35
CA LEU A 71 -0.43 4.23 -1.26
C LEU A 71 -1.82 4.74 -0.81
N ILE A 72 -1.86 5.45 0.34
CA ILE A 72 -3.08 6.02 0.93
C ILE A 72 -3.71 7.02 -0.03
N GLY A 73 -2.92 7.95 -0.55
CA GLY A 73 -3.35 8.97 -1.50
C GLY A 73 -3.88 8.34 -2.80
N GLY A 74 -3.17 7.34 -3.34
CA GLY A 74 -3.60 6.61 -4.53
C GLY A 74 -4.92 5.85 -4.33
N LEU A 75 -5.08 5.17 -3.20
CA LEU A 75 -6.32 4.47 -2.84
C LEU A 75 -7.49 5.46 -2.67
N ALA A 76 -7.30 6.53 -1.88
CA ALA A 76 -8.31 7.56 -1.64
C ALA A 76 -8.76 8.23 -2.94
N TRP A 77 -7.79 8.62 -3.77
CA TRP A 77 -8.03 9.22 -5.08
C TRP A 77 -8.81 8.28 -5.99
N SER A 78 -8.43 6.99 -6.03
CA SER A 78 -9.10 5.99 -6.87
C SER A 78 -10.55 5.77 -6.47
N HIS A 79 -10.88 5.82 -5.17
CA HIS A 79 -12.25 5.72 -4.68
C HIS A 79 -13.09 6.94 -5.09
N GLY A 80 -12.54 8.15 -4.98
CA GLY A 80 -13.20 9.36 -5.45
C GLY A 80 -13.44 9.32 -6.97
N ARG A 81 -12.45 8.87 -7.75
CA ARG A 81 -12.59 8.77 -9.20
C ARG A 81 -13.58 7.68 -9.61
N HIS A 82 -13.57 6.55 -8.93
CA HIS A 82 -14.53 5.47 -9.15
C HIS A 82 -15.97 5.91 -8.87
N ALA A 83 -16.18 6.75 -7.87
CA ALA A 83 -17.49 7.33 -7.58
C ALA A 83 -17.99 8.22 -8.71
N LEU A 84 -17.12 9.05 -9.29
CA LEU A 84 -17.46 9.88 -10.45
C LEU A 84 -17.80 9.02 -11.68
N GLU A 85 -17.04 7.95 -11.93
CA GLU A 85 -17.31 7.03 -13.05
C GLU A 85 -18.64 6.28 -12.92
N ARG A 86 -19.05 5.91 -11.69
CA ARG A 86 -20.28 5.11 -11.47
C ARG A 86 -21.53 5.96 -11.29
N LEU A 87 -21.42 7.08 -10.59
CA LEU A 87 -22.57 7.90 -10.21
C LEU A 87 -22.73 9.13 -11.11
N GLY A 88 -21.69 9.54 -11.85
CA GLY A 88 -21.69 10.77 -12.61
C GLY A 88 -21.51 12.01 -11.73
N VAL A 89 -21.08 13.11 -12.35
CA VAL A 89 -20.84 14.40 -11.67
C VAL A 89 -22.08 14.95 -10.95
N PRO A 90 -23.30 14.94 -11.56
CA PRO A 90 -24.47 15.53 -10.94
C PRO A 90 -24.86 14.83 -9.63
N ARG A 91 -24.81 13.49 -9.60
CA ARG A 91 -25.18 12.72 -8.39
C ARG A 91 -24.13 12.82 -7.30
N VAL A 92 -22.85 12.95 -7.66
CA VAL A 92 -21.79 13.21 -6.68
C VAL A 92 -21.93 14.61 -6.09
N ALA A 93 -22.36 15.60 -6.87
CA ALA A 93 -22.59 16.96 -6.38
C ALA A 93 -23.65 17.03 -5.26
N LEU A 94 -24.62 16.11 -5.25
CA LEU A 94 -25.62 15.97 -4.18
C LEU A 94 -25.03 15.50 -2.83
N SER A 95 -23.81 14.96 -2.82
CA SER A 95 -23.14 14.50 -1.60
C SER A 95 -22.50 15.65 -0.81
N GLY A 96 -23.26 16.71 -0.52
CA GLY A 96 -22.84 17.83 0.33
C GLY A 96 -22.21 17.34 1.64
N GLY A 97 -20.99 17.81 1.94
CA GLY A 97 -20.24 17.39 3.13
C GLY A 97 -19.54 16.02 3.03
N ALA A 98 -19.42 15.42 1.84
CA ALA A 98 -18.68 14.16 1.63
C ALA A 98 -17.24 14.22 2.18
N ARG A 99 -16.56 15.37 2.04
CA ARG A 99 -15.21 15.61 2.57
C ARG A 99 -15.13 15.46 4.09
N LEU A 100 -16.06 16.08 4.82
CA LEU A 100 -16.11 16.01 6.29
C LEU A 100 -16.41 14.59 6.76
N ARG A 101 -17.35 13.90 6.11
CA ARG A 101 -17.68 12.50 6.42
C ARG A 101 -16.52 11.55 6.13
N PHE A 102 -15.83 11.76 5.01
CA PHE A 102 -14.62 11.01 4.68
C PHE A 102 -13.54 11.23 5.74
N GLY A 103 -13.20 12.48 6.03
CA GLY A 103 -12.19 12.85 7.02
C GLY A 103 -12.51 12.34 8.42
N GLY A 104 -13.76 12.47 8.87
CA GLY A 104 -14.17 11.98 10.19
C GLY A 104 -14.04 10.46 10.35
N VAL A 105 -14.49 9.69 9.36
CA VAL A 105 -14.35 8.22 9.41
C VAL A 105 -12.88 7.80 9.26
N TRP A 106 -12.12 8.47 8.39
CA TRP A 106 -10.69 8.16 8.23
C TRP A 106 -9.88 8.49 9.48
N LEU A 107 -10.15 9.63 10.12
CA LEU A 107 -9.56 10.00 11.41
C LEU A 107 -9.88 8.95 12.48
N LEU A 108 -11.13 8.49 12.56
CA LEU A 108 -11.51 7.44 13.52
C LEU A 108 -10.72 6.15 13.30
N VAL A 109 -10.53 5.73 12.04
CA VAL A 109 -9.70 4.57 11.69
C VAL A 109 -8.25 4.78 12.12
N LEU A 110 -7.68 5.96 11.85
CA LEU A 110 -6.31 6.29 12.23
C LEU A 110 -6.13 6.28 13.75
N VAL A 111 -7.08 6.86 14.49
CA VAL A 111 -7.07 6.88 15.97
C VAL A 111 -7.20 5.46 16.52
N LEU A 112 -8.11 4.63 16.00
CA LEU A 112 -8.22 3.22 16.40
C LEU A 112 -6.93 2.45 16.12
N ASN A 113 -6.34 2.68 14.95
CA ASN A 113 -5.08 2.04 14.58
C ASN A 113 -3.94 2.44 15.52
N HIS A 114 -3.88 3.73 15.89
CA HIS A 114 -2.82 4.26 16.73
C HIS A 114 -2.99 3.91 18.21
N LEU A 115 -4.21 3.97 18.74
CA LEU A 115 -4.49 3.76 20.17
C LEU A 115 -4.77 2.30 20.56
N ALA A 116 -5.24 1.46 19.64
CA ALA A 116 -5.58 0.07 19.96
C ALA A 116 -4.65 -0.93 19.27
N LEU A 117 -4.54 -0.86 17.94
CA LEU A 117 -3.76 -1.85 17.17
C LEU A 117 -2.26 -1.71 17.38
N THR A 118 -1.73 -0.49 17.39
CA THR A 118 -0.28 -0.27 17.53
C THR A 118 0.27 -0.78 18.88
N PRO A 119 -0.34 -0.46 20.04
CA PRO A 119 0.09 -1.01 21.32
C PRO A 119 -0.06 -2.53 21.39
N LEU A 120 -1.16 -3.07 20.86
CA LEU A 120 -1.39 -4.52 20.80
C LEU A 120 -0.29 -5.24 20.02
N PHE A 121 0.12 -4.69 18.88
CA PHE A 121 1.22 -5.26 18.10
C PHE A 121 2.57 -5.12 18.80
N TYR A 122 2.78 -4.03 19.53
CA TYR A 122 3.98 -3.85 20.32
C TYR A 122 4.08 -4.89 21.44
N GLU A 123 3.01 -5.11 22.20
CA GLU A 123 2.95 -6.19 23.20
C GLU A 123 3.16 -7.57 22.58
N LEU A 124 2.51 -7.84 21.45
CA LEU A 124 2.69 -9.09 20.71
C LEU A 124 4.17 -9.28 20.32
N GLN A 125 4.81 -8.23 19.81
CA GLN A 125 6.23 -8.26 19.44
C GLN A 125 7.12 -8.57 20.63
N LEU A 126 6.88 -7.95 21.79
CA LEU A 126 7.62 -8.23 23.03
C LEU A 126 7.50 -9.70 23.46
N MET A 127 6.33 -10.33 23.28
CA MET A 127 6.14 -11.74 23.64
C MET A 127 6.97 -12.70 22.77
N PHE A 128 7.34 -12.31 21.55
CA PHE A 128 8.16 -13.12 20.63
C PHE A 128 9.65 -12.75 20.63
N MET A 129 10.05 -11.61 21.19
CA MET A 129 11.45 -11.24 21.32
C MET A 129 12.20 -12.18 22.28
N PRO A 130 13.55 -12.29 22.18
CA PRO A 130 14.36 -13.08 23.10
C PRO A 130 14.08 -12.67 24.57
N GLY A 131 13.74 -13.64 25.44
CA GLY A 131 13.29 -13.39 26.81
C GLY A 131 11.78 -13.15 26.97
N GLY A 132 11.02 -13.19 25.87
CA GLY A 132 9.56 -13.15 25.87
C GLY A 132 8.93 -14.54 26.04
N ARG A 133 7.68 -14.56 26.52
CA ARG A 133 6.94 -15.79 26.86
C ARG A 133 6.92 -16.84 25.75
N TYR A 134 6.77 -16.44 24.49
CA TYR A 134 6.71 -17.38 23.36
C TYR A 134 8.10 -17.76 22.84
N ALA A 135 9.12 -16.93 23.03
CA ALA A 135 10.49 -17.28 22.69
C ALA A 135 11.02 -18.43 23.56
N GLU A 136 10.65 -18.44 24.84
CA GLU A 136 11.02 -19.51 25.79
C GLU A 136 10.28 -20.82 25.50
N LEU A 137 8.99 -20.75 25.14
CA LEU A 137 8.16 -21.93 24.83
C LEU A 137 8.53 -22.63 23.51
N LEU A 138 9.03 -21.89 22.52
CA LEU A 138 9.26 -22.41 21.17
C LEU A 138 10.68 -22.98 20.96
N GLY A 139 11.60 -22.80 21.91
CA GLY A 139 12.98 -23.30 21.83
C GLY A 139 13.84 -22.61 20.74
N GLY A 140 15.14 -22.47 20.96
CA GLY A 140 16.04 -21.55 20.24
C GLY A 140 16.17 -21.67 18.71
N ALA A 141 15.58 -22.68 18.05
CA ALA A 141 15.61 -22.87 16.59
C ALA A 141 14.36 -22.34 15.85
N VAL A 142 13.21 -22.26 16.52
CA VAL A 142 11.92 -21.77 15.97
C VAL A 142 11.71 -20.24 15.96
N PRO A 143 12.45 -19.39 16.74
CA PRO A 143 12.02 -18.01 16.96
C PRO A 143 12.09 -17.13 15.71
N ARG A 144 13.04 -17.37 14.79
CA ARG A 144 13.17 -16.56 13.57
C ARG A 144 12.02 -16.75 12.59
N LEU A 145 11.50 -17.98 12.48
CA LEU A 145 10.35 -18.30 11.63
C LEU A 145 9.05 -17.75 12.24
N SER A 146 8.85 -17.90 13.56
CA SER A 146 7.68 -17.37 14.25
C SER A 146 7.65 -15.84 14.26
N LEU A 147 8.81 -15.18 14.43
CA LEU A 147 8.96 -13.72 14.31
C LEU A 147 8.60 -13.24 12.89
N GLY A 148 9.10 -13.93 11.87
CA GLY A 148 8.77 -13.61 10.47
C GLY A 148 7.28 -13.77 10.16
N LEU A 149 6.64 -14.84 10.68
CA LEU A 149 5.22 -15.07 10.50
C LEU A 149 4.37 -14.03 11.22
N ALA A 150 4.73 -13.68 12.45
CA ALA A 150 4.05 -12.64 13.23
C ALA A 150 4.18 -11.26 12.56
N ALA A 151 5.36 -10.93 12.04
CA ALA A 151 5.60 -9.72 11.24
C ALA A 151 4.69 -9.67 10.00
N LEU A 152 4.60 -10.78 9.25
CA LEU A 152 3.73 -10.88 8.09
C LEU A 152 2.26 -10.74 8.47
N LEU A 153 1.81 -11.37 9.56
CA LEU A 153 0.43 -11.28 10.03
C LEU A 153 0.08 -9.85 10.44
N GLN A 154 0.92 -9.21 11.26
CA GLN A 154 0.76 -7.80 11.62
C GLN A 154 0.65 -6.93 10.37
N SER A 155 1.49 -7.20 9.37
CA SER A 155 1.44 -6.48 8.11
C SER A 155 0.06 -6.66 7.44
N LEU A 156 -0.37 -7.89 7.22
CA LEU A 156 -1.66 -8.15 6.56
C LEU A 156 -2.82 -7.47 7.29
N VAL A 157 -2.81 -7.46 8.61
CA VAL A 157 -3.82 -6.74 9.41
C VAL A 157 -3.72 -5.23 9.21
N GLN A 158 -2.53 -4.62 9.28
CA GLN A 158 -2.36 -3.17 9.07
C GLN A 158 -2.77 -2.73 7.66
N LEU A 159 -2.41 -3.51 6.63
CA LEU A 159 -2.85 -3.28 5.26
C LEU A 159 -4.37 -3.42 5.14
N GLY A 160 -4.95 -4.43 5.79
CA GLY A 160 -6.39 -4.65 5.87
C GLY A 160 -7.13 -3.47 6.49
N VAL A 161 -6.64 -2.97 7.63
CA VAL A 161 -7.18 -1.78 8.31
C VAL A 161 -7.12 -0.55 7.41
N LEU A 162 -6.01 -0.35 6.70
CA LEU A 162 -5.84 0.77 5.77
C LEU A 162 -6.84 0.66 4.61
N VAL A 163 -6.85 -0.45 3.89
CA VAL A 163 -7.72 -0.64 2.72
C VAL A 163 -9.20 -0.61 3.10
N LEU A 164 -9.60 -1.35 4.14
CA LEU A 164 -10.99 -1.38 4.61
C LEU A 164 -11.41 -0.05 5.22
N GLY A 165 -10.52 0.63 5.92
CA GLY A 165 -10.77 1.94 6.50
C GLY A 165 -11.02 3.02 5.45
N LEU A 166 -10.17 3.10 4.42
CA LEU A 166 -10.38 3.99 3.29
C LEU A 166 -11.66 3.65 2.51
N TRP A 167 -11.93 2.36 2.32
CA TRP A 167 -13.18 1.91 1.70
C TRP A 167 -14.41 2.33 2.53
N LEU A 168 -14.35 2.17 3.85
CA LEU A 168 -15.41 2.54 4.77
C LEU A 168 -15.64 4.05 4.74
N ALA A 169 -14.57 4.84 4.83
CA ALA A 169 -14.62 6.30 4.74
C ALA A 169 -15.25 6.76 3.43
N ALA A 170 -14.82 6.20 2.29
CA ALA A 170 -15.39 6.50 0.98
C ALA A 170 -16.86 6.07 0.88
N ARG A 171 -17.22 4.91 1.45
CA ARG A 171 -18.60 4.41 1.49
C ARG A 171 -19.50 5.37 2.25
N PHE A 172 -19.11 5.80 3.45
CA PHE A 172 -19.87 6.74 4.29
C PHE A 172 -19.95 8.14 3.68
N ALA A 173 -18.87 8.62 3.08
CA ALA A 173 -18.84 9.90 2.39
C ALA A 173 -19.87 9.98 1.24
N LEU A 174 -20.10 8.86 0.56
CA LEU A 174 -20.97 8.78 -0.62
C LEU A 174 -22.34 8.13 -0.35
N ARG A 175 -22.74 7.92 0.91
CA ARG A 175 -24.03 7.29 1.24
C ARG A 175 -25.23 8.01 0.61
N ARG A 176 -25.29 9.34 0.74
CA ARG A 176 -26.41 10.16 0.21
C ARG A 176 -26.48 10.18 -1.31
N SER A 177 -25.33 10.22 -2.00
CA SER A 177 -25.33 10.15 -3.47
C SER A 177 -25.72 8.77 -3.99
N ARG A 178 -25.50 7.71 -3.21
CA ARG A 178 -25.97 6.36 -3.54
C ARG A 178 -27.45 6.14 -3.27
N SER A 179 -28.02 6.71 -2.20
CA SER A 179 -29.46 6.62 -1.94
C SER A 179 -30.25 7.36 -3.03
N ALA A 180 -29.83 8.58 -3.38
CA ALA A 180 -30.42 9.32 -4.50
C ALA A 180 -30.22 8.62 -5.86
N ALA A 181 -29.10 7.91 -6.05
CA ALA A 181 -28.88 7.10 -7.25
C ALA A 181 -29.77 5.85 -7.30
N ALA A 182 -30.12 5.25 -6.16
CA ALA A 182 -31.04 4.12 -6.09
C ALA A 182 -32.47 4.57 -6.47
N GLU A 183 -32.93 5.70 -5.93
CA GLU A 183 -34.22 6.31 -6.28
C GLU A 183 -34.30 6.71 -7.77
N ALA A 184 -33.20 7.18 -8.37
CA ALA A 184 -33.15 7.54 -9.78
C ALA A 184 -32.97 6.33 -10.73
N LEU A 185 -32.46 5.19 -10.24
CA LEU A 185 -32.29 3.97 -11.04
C LEU A 185 -33.63 3.29 -11.35
N ASP A 186 -34.64 3.50 -10.51
CA ASP A 186 -36.01 3.07 -10.78
C ASP A 186 -36.69 3.91 -11.89
N ALA A 187 -36.08 5.01 -12.34
CA ALA A 187 -36.73 5.98 -13.23
C ALA A 187 -36.26 6.03 -14.70
N ARG A 188 -35.00 5.72 -15.08
CA ARG A 188 -34.62 5.47 -16.51
C ARG A 188 -33.14 5.11 -16.75
N ALA A 189 -32.94 4.50 -17.94
CA ALA A 189 -31.70 4.05 -18.59
C ALA A 189 -30.75 5.18 -19.07
N PRO A 190 -29.49 4.86 -19.43
CA PRO A 190 -28.35 5.78 -19.36
C PRO A 190 -27.97 6.39 -20.71
N ASP A 191 -27.52 7.65 -20.70
CA ASP A 191 -26.33 8.04 -21.46
C ASP A 191 -25.88 9.44 -21.05
N GLU A 192 -24.59 9.58 -20.74
CA GLU A 192 -23.77 10.73 -21.14
C GLU A 192 -22.31 10.47 -20.75
N VAL A 193 -21.51 10.16 -21.77
CA VAL A 193 -20.04 10.04 -21.67
C VAL A 193 -19.46 11.45 -21.64
N SER A 194 -19.22 11.98 -20.44
CA SER A 194 -18.45 13.22 -20.28
C SER A 194 -16.99 13.00 -20.69
N THR A 195 -16.58 13.71 -21.75
CA THR A 195 -15.21 13.80 -22.25
C THR A 195 -14.33 14.57 -21.27
N VAL A 196 -13.23 13.94 -20.85
CA VAL A 196 -12.20 14.55 -19.99
C VAL A 196 -11.05 15.01 -20.90
N PRO A 197 -10.43 16.19 -20.65
CA PRO A 197 -9.40 16.74 -21.54
C PRO A 197 -8.15 15.85 -21.62
N ALA A 198 -7.50 15.88 -22.79
CA ALA A 198 -6.32 15.10 -23.13
C ALA A 198 -5.09 15.52 -22.29
N GLY A 199 -4.76 14.71 -21.29
CA GLY A 199 -3.41 14.60 -20.72
C GLY A 199 -2.87 13.19 -20.96
N ALA A 200 -1.54 13.03 -20.90
CA ALA A 200 -0.69 11.82 -21.00
C ALA A 200 -1.34 10.52 -21.53
N SER A 201 -0.67 9.84 -22.48
CA SER A 201 -1.19 8.60 -23.08
C SER A 201 -1.84 7.68 -22.02
N PRO A 202 -3.14 7.31 -22.15
CA PRO A 202 -3.88 6.56 -21.14
C PRO A 202 -3.17 5.29 -20.67
N ARG A 203 -2.39 4.71 -21.57
CA ARG A 203 -1.50 3.58 -21.35
C ARG A 203 -0.40 3.86 -20.32
N LEU A 204 0.33 4.97 -20.46
CA LEU A 204 1.40 5.36 -19.54
C LEU A 204 0.85 5.65 -18.15
N ALA A 205 -0.30 6.34 -18.08
CA ALA A 205 -0.92 6.67 -16.81
C ALA A 205 -1.30 5.42 -16.00
N VAL A 206 -1.85 4.39 -16.67
CA VAL A 206 -2.13 3.09 -16.04
C VAL A 206 -0.85 2.40 -15.59
N ALA A 207 0.18 2.35 -16.45
CA ALA A 207 1.45 1.70 -16.14
C ALA A 207 2.17 2.36 -14.96
N LEU A 208 2.23 3.70 -14.93
CA LEU A 208 2.81 4.48 -13.83
C LEU A 208 2.06 4.23 -12.52
N LEU A 209 0.72 4.20 -12.55
CA LEU A 209 -0.07 3.96 -11.37
C LEU A 209 0.12 2.53 -10.83
N VAL A 210 0.23 1.54 -11.72
CA VAL A 210 0.55 0.16 -11.34
C VAL A 210 1.95 0.07 -10.71
N GLY A 211 2.97 0.62 -11.38
CA GLY A 211 4.35 0.60 -10.89
C GLY A 211 4.52 1.33 -9.57
N GLY A 212 3.94 2.53 -9.44
CA GLY A 212 4.00 3.35 -8.23
C GLY A 212 3.37 2.65 -7.03
N LEU A 213 2.15 2.12 -7.17
CA LEU A 213 1.49 1.38 -6.09
C LEU A 213 2.21 0.09 -5.73
N PHE A 214 2.76 -0.61 -6.72
CA PHE A 214 3.54 -1.82 -6.47
C PHE A 214 4.82 -1.50 -5.69
N ALA A 215 5.53 -0.44 -6.04
CA ALA A 215 6.69 0.05 -5.29
C ALA A 215 6.32 0.44 -3.86
N SER A 216 5.19 1.13 -3.67
CA SER A 216 4.70 1.50 -2.34
C SER A 216 4.38 0.27 -1.48
N LEU A 217 3.70 -0.73 -2.04
CA LEU A 217 3.43 -2.01 -1.36
C LEU A 217 4.72 -2.77 -1.04
N GLN A 218 5.73 -2.70 -1.92
CA GLN A 218 7.04 -3.31 -1.68
C GLN A 218 7.72 -2.70 -0.45
N VAL A 219 7.84 -1.37 -0.41
CA VAL A 219 8.42 -0.67 0.76
C VAL A 219 7.64 -0.97 2.03
N TRP A 220 6.31 -0.92 1.93
CA TRP A 220 5.41 -1.15 3.05
C TRP A 220 5.59 -2.55 3.67
N SER A 221 5.69 -3.60 2.84
CA SER A 221 5.96 -4.97 3.31
C SER A 221 7.39 -5.15 3.86
N ALA A 222 8.40 -4.57 3.22
CA ALA A 222 9.80 -4.66 3.64
C ALA A 222 10.02 -4.01 5.03
N LEU A 223 9.35 -2.89 5.29
CA LEU A 223 9.42 -2.19 6.57
C LEU A 223 8.87 -3.02 7.73
N ALA A 224 7.76 -3.70 7.50
CA ALA A 224 7.16 -4.51 8.53
C ALA A 224 8.06 -5.69 8.91
N VAL A 225 8.77 -6.29 7.94
CA VAL A 225 9.79 -7.31 8.22
C VAL A 225 10.98 -6.73 8.99
N ALA A 226 11.50 -5.56 8.61
CA ALA A 226 12.66 -4.98 9.29
C ALA A 226 12.39 -4.53 10.73
N ARG A 227 11.17 -4.08 11.05
CA ARG A 227 10.77 -3.77 12.44
C ARG A 227 10.91 -4.97 13.37
N TRP A 228 10.79 -6.18 12.82
CA TRP A 228 10.90 -7.43 13.57
C TRP A 228 12.30 -8.05 13.50
N ALA A 229 12.98 -7.93 12.35
CA ALA A 229 14.29 -8.54 12.12
C ALA A 229 15.45 -7.77 12.77
N GLY A 230 15.21 -6.58 13.33
CA GLY A 230 16.27 -5.74 13.91
C GLY A 230 17.37 -5.45 12.89
N ALA A 231 17.00 -5.26 11.62
CA ALA A 231 17.94 -5.14 10.51
C ALA A 231 19.00 -4.08 10.87
N SER A 232 20.27 -4.51 10.90
CA SER A 232 21.39 -3.69 11.33
C SER A 232 21.44 -2.42 10.51
N GLN A 233 21.27 -1.28 11.19
CA GLN A 233 21.42 0.05 10.60
C GLN A 233 22.89 0.44 10.44
N ASP A 234 23.81 -0.52 10.64
CA ASP A 234 25.26 -0.32 10.73
C ASP A 234 25.93 -0.11 9.35
N GLY A 235 25.14 -0.12 8.28
CA GLY A 235 25.61 0.21 6.94
C GLY A 235 25.75 1.73 6.75
N GLY A 236 26.77 2.15 5.99
CA GLY A 236 26.88 3.54 5.57
C GLY A 236 25.64 4.03 4.80
N PRO A 237 25.39 5.35 4.68
CA PRO A 237 24.17 5.91 4.11
C PRO A 237 23.81 5.35 2.72
N TRP A 238 24.83 5.11 1.88
CA TRP A 238 24.66 4.53 0.55
C TRP A 238 24.20 3.07 0.57
N ALA A 239 24.72 2.27 1.50
CA ALA A 239 24.30 0.87 1.64
C ALA A 239 22.83 0.80 2.09
N LEU A 240 22.41 1.69 2.99
CA LEU A 240 21.02 1.80 3.42
C LEU A 240 20.12 2.26 2.27
N LEU A 241 20.52 3.28 1.51
CA LEU A 241 19.77 3.73 0.34
C LEU A 241 19.62 2.62 -0.71
N LEU A 242 20.67 1.88 -1.03
CA LEU A 242 20.58 0.77 -1.97
C LEU A 242 19.68 -0.35 -1.43
N THR A 243 19.79 -0.69 -0.15
CA THR A 243 18.97 -1.75 0.47
C THR A 243 17.48 -1.38 0.47
N TRP A 244 17.16 -0.11 0.71
CA TRP A 244 15.78 0.35 0.90
C TRP A 244 15.11 0.93 -0.35
N ALA A 245 15.88 1.51 -1.28
CA ALA A 245 15.36 2.14 -2.49
C ALA A 245 15.49 1.26 -3.74
N LEU A 246 16.53 0.43 -3.85
CA LEU A 246 16.73 -0.37 -5.06
C LEU A 246 15.63 -1.42 -5.26
N PRO A 247 15.27 -2.25 -4.26
CA PRO A 247 14.20 -3.23 -4.43
C PRO A 247 12.84 -2.65 -4.88
N PRO A 248 12.30 -1.58 -4.25
CA PRO A 248 11.03 -1.01 -4.69
C PRO A 248 11.12 -0.30 -6.04
N VAL A 249 12.25 0.31 -6.39
CA VAL A 249 12.44 0.92 -7.73
C VAL A 249 12.44 -0.18 -8.80
N VAL A 250 13.19 -1.26 -8.59
CA VAL A 250 13.23 -2.39 -9.54
C VAL A 250 11.86 -3.06 -9.64
N ALA A 251 11.23 -3.37 -8.51
CA ALA A 251 9.89 -3.96 -8.50
C ALA A 251 8.85 -3.05 -9.16
N GLY A 252 8.90 -1.74 -8.89
CA GLY A 252 8.04 -0.73 -9.50
C GLY A 252 8.24 -0.63 -11.01
N ALA A 253 9.49 -0.65 -11.49
CA ALA A 253 9.81 -0.63 -12.91
C ALA A 253 9.32 -1.90 -13.62
N LEU A 254 9.49 -3.08 -13.02
CA LEU A 254 8.98 -4.34 -13.54
C LEU A 254 7.45 -4.36 -13.59
N ALA A 255 6.78 -3.88 -12.55
CA ALA A 255 5.32 -3.79 -12.49
C ALA A 255 4.78 -2.76 -13.49
N LEU A 256 5.47 -1.63 -13.67
CA LEU A 256 5.19 -0.65 -14.71
C LEU A 256 5.29 -1.28 -16.08
N TRP A 257 6.37 -2.02 -16.34
CA TRP A 257 6.57 -2.69 -17.62
C TRP A 257 5.49 -3.75 -17.87
N GLY A 258 5.18 -4.59 -16.88
CA GLY A 258 4.09 -5.55 -16.96
C GLY A 258 2.73 -4.87 -17.21
N GLY A 259 2.44 -3.78 -16.50
CA GLY A 259 1.22 -2.99 -16.70
C GLY A 259 1.14 -2.38 -18.10
N TRP A 260 2.24 -1.83 -18.61
CA TRP A 260 2.36 -1.30 -19.98
C TRP A 260 2.11 -2.39 -21.03
N LEU A 261 2.65 -3.60 -20.84
CA LEU A 261 2.45 -4.75 -21.74
C LEU A 261 1.01 -5.31 -21.67
N GLY A 262 0.32 -5.16 -20.54
CA GLY A 262 -1.06 -5.63 -20.38
C GLY A 262 -2.11 -4.70 -20.99
N THR A 263 -1.72 -3.45 -21.27
CA THR A 263 -2.56 -2.41 -21.89
C THR A 263 -2.34 -2.30 -23.42
N ARG A 264 -3.42 -2.22 -24.22
CA ARG A 264 -3.33 -2.02 -25.69
C ARG A 264 -3.03 -0.55 -26.04
N PRO A 265 -2.29 -0.29 -27.15
CA PRO A 265 -2.26 1.03 -27.77
C PRO A 265 -3.68 1.35 -28.29
N GLY A 266 -4.35 2.34 -27.70
CA GLY A 266 -5.74 2.70 -28.03
C GLY A 266 -6.72 2.71 -26.85
N LEU A 267 -6.27 2.49 -25.61
CA LEU A 267 -7.14 2.65 -24.43
C LEU A 267 -7.70 4.07 -24.34
N TRP A 268 -9.02 4.21 -24.39
CA TRP A 268 -9.73 5.49 -24.30
C TRP A 268 -10.81 5.49 -23.18
N PRO A 269 -10.59 4.76 -22.08
CA PRO A 269 -10.50 5.49 -20.81
C PRO A 269 -9.52 4.91 -19.78
N VAL A 270 -8.78 5.80 -19.09
CA VAL A 270 -8.05 5.45 -17.87
C VAL A 270 -9.06 5.17 -16.76
N ARG A 271 -9.09 3.94 -16.23
CA ARG A 271 -9.92 3.55 -15.08
C ARG A 271 -9.04 3.27 -13.87
N PRO A 272 -8.65 4.30 -13.11
CA PRO A 272 -7.59 4.17 -12.11
C PRO A 272 -7.89 3.14 -11.02
N PHE A 273 -9.16 2.97 -10.63
CA PHE A 273 -9.54 1.92 -9.69
C PHE A 273 -9.16 0.51 -10.17
N ARG A 274 -9.26 0.24 -11.48
CA ARG A 274 -8.84 -1.04 -12.07
C ARG A 274 -7.33 -1.18 -12.11
N ALA A 275 -6.61 -0.08 -12.34
CA ALA A 275 -5.15 -0.08 -12.30
C ALA A 275 -4.62 -0.31 -10.87
N VAL A 276 -5.22 0.35 -9.86
CA VAL A 276 -4.97 0.06 -8.43
C VAL A 276 -5.22 -1.41 -8.14
N SER A 277 -6.39 -1.92 -8.53
CA SER A 277 -6.78 -3.31 -8.28
C SER A 277 -5.81 -4.29 -8.96
N ALA A 278 -5.34 -3.98 -10.17
CA ALA A 278 -4.36 -4.78 -10.88
C ALA A 278 -3.04 -4.84 -10.10
N ALA A 279 -2.55 -3.69 -9.61
CA ALA A 279 -1.32 -3.59 -8.83
C ALA A 279 -1.39 -4.38 -7.52
N VAL A 280 -2.49 -4.21 -6.76
CA VAL A 280 -2.71 -4.91 -5.49
C VAL A 280 -2.81 -6.42 -5.72
N LEU A 281 -3.61 -6.87 -6.71
CA LEU A 281 -3.75 -8.29 -7.02
C LEU A 281 -2.44 -8.91 -7.50
N SER A 282 -1.71 -8.22 -8.39
CA SER A 282 -0.41 -8.72 -8.85
C SER A 282 0.56 -8.83 -7.70
N PHE A 283 0.61 -7.84 -6.80
CA PHE A 283 1.50 -7.85 -5.64
C PHE A 283 1.19 -9.04 -4.73
N VAL A 284 -0.07 -9.23 -4.34
CA VAL A 284 -0.48 -10.36 -3.49
C VAL A 284 -0.13 -11.70 -4.13
N LEU A 285 -0.40 -11.87 -5.43
CA LEU A 285 -0.08 -13.11 -6.14
C LEU A 285 1.43 -13.36 -6.27
N VAL A 286 2.25 -12.32 -6.46
CA VAL A 286 3.71 -12.43 -6.47
C VAL A 286 4.19 -12.92 -5.10
N GLN A 287 3.73 -12.31 -4.01
CA GLN A 287 4.13 -12.70 -2.66
C GLN A 287 3.72 -14.14 -2.36
N LEU A 288 2.48 -14.54 -2.65
CA LEU A 288 2.03 -15.91 -2.48
C LEU A 288 2.86 -16.91 -3.31
N GLY A 289 3.18 -16.58 -4.55
CA GLY A 289 4.02 -17.41 -5.41
C GLY A 289 5.42 -17.61 -4.84
N CYS A 290 6.06 -16.54 -4.37
CA CYS A 290 7.38 -16.60 -3.74
C CYS A 290 7.36 -17.37 -2.41
N ILE A 291 6.32 -17.19 -1.59
CA ILE A 291 6.16 -17.90 -0.31
C ILE A 291 6.00 -19.41 -0.56
N VAL A 292 5.11 -19.80 -1.48
CA VAL A 292 4.92 -21.21 -1.84
C VAL A 292 6.21 -21.83 -2.35
N PHE A 293 6.94 -21.13 -3.23
CA PHE A 293 8.22 -21.59 -3.73
C PHE A 293 9.27 -21.76 -2.61
N ALA A 294 9.34 -20.80 -1.69
CA ALA A 294 10.25 -20.87 -0.54
C ALA A 294 9.93 -22.05 0.38
N PHE A 295 8.64 -22.32 0.65
CA PHE A 295 8.22 -23.49 1.43
C PHE A 295 8.56 -24.81 0.74
N LEU A 296 8.35 -24.90 -0.57
CA LEU A 296 8.71 -26.09 -1.36
C LEU A 296 10.22 -26.34 -1.31
N TRP A 297 11.03 -25.30 -1.49
CA TRP A 297 12.48 -25.40 -1.36
C TRP A 297 12.90 -25.86 0.05
N PHE A 298 12.33 -25.27 1.08
CA PHE A 298 12.63 -25.62 2.46
C PHE A 298 12.27 -27.08 2.77
N ALA A 299 11.11 -27.55 2.32
CA ALA A 299 10.71 -28.95 2.46
C ALA A 299 11.71 -29.91 1.79
N LEU A 300 12.22 -29.55 0.60
CA LEU A 300 13.24 -30.34 -0.10
C LEU A 300 14.61 -30.31 0.61
N ALA A 301 15.01 -29.15 1.14
CA ALA A 301 16.29 -28.97 1.83
C ALA A 301 16.34 -29.68 3.19
N VAL A 302 15.22 -29.74 3.91
CA VAL A 302 15.10 -30.44 5.19
C VAL A 302 14.93 -31.95 5.00
N GLY A 303 14.13 -32.37 4.01
CA GLY A 303 13.68 -33.75 3.90
C GLY A 303 14.57 -34.70 3.11
N ALA A 304 15.39 -34.22 2.15
CA ALA A 304 15.90 -35.12 1.12
C ALA A 304 17.33 -34.89 0.60
N ILE A 305 17.88 -33.67 0.64
CA ILE A 305 19.11 -33.37 -0.14
C ILE A 305 20.16 -32.63 0.70
N LYS A 306 21.19 -33.36 1.18
CA LYS A 306 22.34 -32.77 1.89
C LYS A 306 23.06 -31.69 1.06
N ALA A 307 23.06 -31.79 -0.27
CA ALA A 307 23.63 -30.79 -1.16
C ALA A 307 22.92 -29.41 -1.10
N LEU A 308 21.68 -29.35 -0.61
CA LEU A 308 20.91 -28.11 -0.46
C LEU A 308 21.18 -27.37 0.86
N GLN A 309 22.04 -27.91 1.73
CA GLN A 309 22.33 -27.34 3.05
C GLN A 309 23.59 -26.46 3.06
N GLY A 310 24.34 -26.41 1.95
CA GLY A 310 25.56 -25.61 1.83
C GLY A 310 25.29 -24.13 1.53
N ILE A 311 26.26 -23.26 1.86
CA ILE A 311 26.21 -21.81 1.58
C ILE A 311 25.95 -21.52 0.10
N GLY A 312 26.56 -22.30 -0.80
CA GLY A 312 26.33 -22.20 -2.25
C GLY A 312 24.89 -22.51 -2.68
N ALA A 313 24.22 -23.45 -2.00
CA ALA A 313 22.82 -23.76 -2.27
C ALA A 313 21.89 -22.65 -1.78
N MET A 314 22.20 -22.01 -0.65
CA MET A 314 21.46 -20.82 -0.18
C MET A 314 21.63 -19.64 -1.15
N ALA A 315 22.85 -19.39 -1.63
CA ALA A 315 23.11 -18.35 -2.63
C ALA A 315 22.35 -18.63 -3.94
N GLY A 316 22.37 -19.89 -4.42
CA GLY A 316 21.60 -20.33 -5.58
C GLY A 316 20.10 -20.17 -5.39
N PHE A 317 19.56 -20.55 -4.23
CA PHE A 317 18.16 -20.35 -3.88
C PHE A 317 17.76 -18.87 -3.94
N MET A 318 18.56 -17.98 -3.34
CA MET A 318 18.31 -16.55 -3.36
C MET A 318 18.31 -16.00 -4.79
N ALA A 319 19.26 -16.41 -5.62
CA ALA A 319 19.30 -15.99 -7.04
C ALA A 319 18.05 -16.47 -7.81
N VAL A 320 17.63 -17.72 -7.61
CA VAL A 320 16.42 -18.27 -8.23
C VAL A 320 15.17 -17.55 -7.72
N LEU A 321 15.08 -17.26 -6.43
CA LEU A 321 13.94 -16.56 -5.84
C LEU A 321 13.83 -15.13 -6.38
N ILE A 322 14.95 -14.42 -6.54
CA ILE A 322 15.00 -13.08 -7.15
C ILE A 322 14.54 -13.13 -8.61
N ALA A 323 15.05 -14.09 -9.39
CA ALA A 323 14.65 -14.26 -10.79
C ALA A 323 13.15 -14.60 -10.91
N LEU A 324 12.67 -15.53 -10.08
CA LEU A 324 11.26 -15.91 -10.00
C LEU A 324 10.38 -14.69 -9.65
N TYR A 325 10.78 -13.92 -8.64
CA TYR A 325 10.07 -12.70 -8.23
C TYR A 325 9.96 -11.70 -9.39
N ALA A 326 11.06 -11.48 -10.13
CA ALA A 326 11.08 -10.57 -11.27
C ALA A 326 10.13 -11.03 -12.40
N VAL A 327 10.20 -12.32 -12.75
CA VAL A 327 9.34 -12.92 -13.78
C VAL A 327 7.87 -12.87 -13.38
N LEU A 328 7.54 -13.30 -12.15
CA LEU A 328 6.17 -13.26 -11.62
C LEU A 328 5.63 -11.84 -11.62
N THR A 329 6.43 -10.85 -11.23
CA THR A 329 6.03 -9.44 -11.19
C THR A 329 5.56 -8.97 -12.57
N VAL A 330 6.35 -9.21 -13.62
CA VAL A 330 5.99 -8.81 -14.99
C VAL A 330 4.76 -9.57 -15.50
N LEU A 331 4.74 -10.91 -15.32
CA LEU A 331 3.66 -11.76 -15.85
C LEU A 331 2.32 -11.50 -15.16
N LEU A 332 2.31 -11.39 -13.84
CA LEU A 332 1.09 -11.15 -13.07
C LEU A 332 0.60 -9.71 -13.23
N ALA A 333 1.49 -8.71 -13.27
CA ALA A 333 1.09 -7.34 -13.56
C ALA A 333 0.47 -7.24 -14.96
N ARG A 334 1.08 -7.88 -15.98
CA ARG A 334 0.52 -7.99 -17.34
C ARG A 334 -0.82 -8.72 -17.37
N GLY A 335 -0.89 -9.86 -16.71
CA GLY A 335 -2.09 -10.71 -16.68
C GLY A 335 -3.27 -10.03 -16.01
N MET A 336 -3.05 -9.41 -14.84
CA MET A 336 -4.11 -8.72 -14.09
C MET A 336 -4.57 -7.44 -14.77
N THR A 337 -3.65 -6.63 -15.29
CA THR A 337 -4.03 -5.44 -16.09
C THR A 337 -4.82 -5.84 -17.33
N ARG A 338 -4.36 -6.83 -18.10
CA ARG A 338 -5.09 -7.34 -19.27
C ARG A 338 -6.46 -7.88 -18.89
N ARG A 339 -6.57 -8.67 -17.82
CA ARG A 339 -7.85 -9.26 -17.36
C ARG A 339 -8.84 -8.18 -16.95
N LEU A 340 -8.39 -7.20 -16.17
CA LEU A 340 -9.25 -6.12 -15.67
C LEU A 340 -9.61 -5.12 -16.77
N TYR A 341 -8.79 -4.97 -17.81
CA TYR A 341 -9.09 -4.10 -18.95
C TYR A 341 -9.69 -4.83 -20.15
N ARG A 342 -9.79 -6.18 -20.16
CA ARG A 342 -10.23 -7.00 -21.31
C ARG A 342 -11.52 -6.54 -22.00
N ARG A 343 -12.47 -5.96 -21.26
CA ARG A 343 -13.73 -5.44 -21.82
C ARG A 343 -13.60 -4.11 -22.57
N TYR A 344 -12.41 -3.50 -22.54
CA TYR A 344 -12.07 -2.22 -23.18
C TYR A 344 -10.81 -2.35 -24.05
N LEU A 345 -10.34 -3.59 -24.25
CA LEU A 345 -9.21 -3.96 -25.10
C LEU A 345 -9.76 -4.57 -26.37
#